data_AF-A0A1N6QFG4-F1
#
_entry.id   AF-A0A1N6QFG4-F1
#
_cell.length_a   1.000
_cell.length_b   1.000
_cell.length_c   1.000
_cell.angle_alpha   90.00
_cell.angle_beta   90.00
_cell.angle_gamma   90.00
#
_symmetry.space_group_name_H-M   'P 1'
#
loop_
_entity.id
_entity.type
_entity.pdbx_description
1 polymer ?
#
loop_
_entity_poly.entity_id
_entity_poly.type
_entity_poly.pdbx_seq_one_letter_code
_entity_poly.pdbx_strand_id
1 'polypeptide(L)'
;MRIRRDLLQWQFSGYAHYHHDRVNLIIHMVAVPFFWLGTVACLASLFGYHSGSWLVGLPVLLLSFLAQGIGHKREQEASVPFDGALDVVTRILAEQFVTFPRFLLARLQQQRSADEHSSQD
;
A
#
# COMPACT_ATOMS: atom_id res chain seq x y z
N MET A 1 -20.77 -6.74 9.41
CA MET A 1 -19.54 -6.22 8.76
C MET A 1 -19.09 -5.00 9.53
N ARG A 2 -17.85 -4.95 10.02
CA ARG A 2 -17.36 -3.85 10.87
C ARG A 2 -16.18 -3.16 10.20
N ILE A 3 -16.14 -1.84 10.28
CA ILE A 3 -14.96 -1.02 9.97
C ILE A 3 -14.22 -0.82 11.30
N ARG A 4 -12.90 -0.98 11.28
CA ARG A 4 -12.06 -0.76 12.46
C ARG A 4 -12.11 0.71 12.90
N ARG A 5 -12.24 0.93 14.22
CA ARG A 5 -12.13 2.28 14.80
C ARG A 5 -10.71 2.81 14.62
N ASP A 6 -10.60 4.09 14.31
CA ASP A 6 -9.32 4.79 14.16
C ASP A 6 -8.37 4.10 13.16
N LEU A 7 -8.94 3.53 12.09
CA LEU A 7 -8.26 2.67 11.12
C LEU A 7 -6.89 3.22 10.69
N LEU A 8 -6.83 4.49 10.26
CA LEU A 8 -5.59 5.10 9.77
C LEU A 8 -4.52 5.20 10.85
N GLN A 9 -4.91 5.58 12.07
CA GLN A 9 -3.97 5.68 13.19
C GLN A 9 -3.47 4.30 13.61
N TRP A 10 -4.40 3.35 13.75
CA TRP A 10 -4.08 1.96 14.09
C TRP A 10 -3.13 1.34 13.05
N GLN A 11 -3.49 1.42 11.76
CA GLN A 11 -2.70 0.82 10.68
C GLN A 11 -1.32 1.47 10.58
N PHE A 12 -1.23 2.80 10.71
CA PHE A 12 0.04 3.51 10.66
C PHE A 12 0.95 3.19 11.86
N SER A 13 0.41 3.12 13.08
CA SER A 13 1.19 2.82 14.29
C SER A 13 1.85 1.44 14.28
N GLY A 14 1.22 0.46 13.62
CA GLY A 14 1.77 -0.89 13.47
C GLY A 14 2.56 -1.08 12.16
N TYR A 15 2.58 -0.10 11.26
CA TYR A 15 3.02 -0.33 9.89
C TYR A 15 4.46 -0.83 9.81
N ALA A 16 5.39 -0.16 10.49
CA ALA A 16 6.80 -0.53 10.51
C ALA A 16 7.07 -1.91 11.13
N HIS A 17 6.21 -2.36 12.04
CA HIS A 17 6.34 -3.67 12.67
C HIS A 17 5.94 -4.80 11.72
N TYR A 18 4.89 -4.59 10.91
CA TYR A 18 4.41 -5.57 9.93
C TYR A 18 5.03 -5.39 8.52
N HIS A 19 5.89 -4.39 8.31
CA HIS A 19 6.54 -4.06 7.03
C HIS A 19 8.01 -3.73 7.24
N HIS A 20 8.80 -4.75 7.56
CA HIS A 20 10.23 -4.59 7.82
C HIS A 20 11.09 -5.21 6.71
N ASP A 21 10.61 -6.22 5.98
CA ASP A 21 11.38 -6.85 4.91
C ASP A 21 11.64 -5.89 3.75
N ARG A 22 12.92 -5.75 3.38
CA ARG A 22 13.34 -4.80 2.33
C ARG A 22 12.73 -5.14 0.97
N VAL A 23 12.61 -6.43 0.65
CA VAL A 23 12.04 -6.87 -0.62
C VAL A 23 10.53 -6.61 -0.62
N ASN A 24 9.83 -6.86 0.49
CA ASN A 24 8.43 -6.49 0.62
C ASN A 24 8.20 -4.97 0.43
N LEU A 25 9.05 -4.13 1.01
CA LEU A 25 8.96 -2.68 0.84
C LEU A 25 9.22 -2.23 -0.61
N ILE A 26 10.17 -2.85 -1.30
CA ILE A 26 10.42 -2.59 -2.74
C ILE A 26 9.20 -3.00 -3.57
N ILE A 27 8.63 -4.17 -3.29
CA ILE A 27 7.40 -4.64 -3.95
C ILE A 27 6.29 -3.60 -3.78
N HIS A 28 6.06 -3.11 -2.56
CA HIS A 28 5.05 -2.06 -2.31
C HIS A 28 5.37 -0.77 -3.08
N MET A 29 6.63 -0.34 -3.08
CA MET A 29 7.07 0.88 -3.78
C MET A 29 6.71 0.87 -5.27
N VAL A 30 6.74 -0.30 -5.90
CA VAL A 30 6.37 -0.47 -7.32
C VAL A 30 4.87 -0.75 -7.46
N ALA A 31 4.34 -1.67 -6.67
CA ALA A 31 2.96 -2.16 -6.80
C ALA A 31 1.92 -1.09 -6.47
N VAL A 32 2.17 -0.21 -5.50
CA VAL A 32 1.20 0.84 -5.11
C VAL A 32 0.95 1.84 -6.26
N PRO A 33 1.97 2.40 -6.94
CA PRO A 33 1.75 3.20 -8.15
C PRO A 33 0.98 2.45 -9.25
N PHE A 34 1.29 1.18 -9.52
CA PHE A 34 0.53 0.39 -10.50
C PHE A 34 -0.93 0.17 -10.05
N PHE A 35 -1.16 -0.04 -8.76
CA PHE A 35 -2.50 -0.13 -8.20
C PHE A 35 -3.30 1.17 -8.47
N TRP A 36 -2.67 2.34 -8.30
CA TRP A 36 -3.30 3.63 -8.63
C TRP A 36 -3.62 3.75 -10.12
N LEU A 37 -2.68 3.40 -11.00
CA LEU A 37 -2.90 3.43 -12.45
C LEU A 37 -4.05 2.50 -12.87
N GLY A 38 -4.08 1.28 -12.33
CA GLY A 38 -5.17 0.33 -12.56
C GLY A 38 -6.51 0.86 -12.06
N THR A 39 -6.52 1.48 -10.88
CA THR A 39 -7.72 2.12 -10.31
C THR A 39 -8.22 3.26 -11.20
N VAL A 40 -7.34 4.16 -11.63
CA VAL A 40 -7.68 5.28 -12.52
C VAL A 40 -8.20 4.77 -13.86
N ALA A 41 -7.59 3.76 -14.46
CA ALA A 41 -8.05 3.16 -15.71
C ALA A 41 -9.46 2.56 -15.57
N CYS A 42 -9.72 1.81 -14.49
CA CYS A 42 -11.05 1.28 -14.20
C CYS A 42 -12.09 2.38 -13.99
N LEU A 43 -11.75 3.43 -13.24
CA LEU A 43 -12.65 4.57 -13.01
C LEU A 43 -12.91 5.36 -14.30
N ALA A 44 -11.88 5.62 -15.11
CA ALA A 44 -12.03 6.30 -16.39
C ALA A 44 -13.02 5.56 -17.30
N SER A 45 -12.87 4.23 -17.39
CA SER A 45 -13.80 3.38 -18.14
C SER A 45 -15.23 3.46 -17.60
N LEU A 46 -15.41 3.52 -16.28
CA LEU A 46 -16.72 3.62 -15.64
C LEU A 46 -17.43 4.94 -15.99
N PHE A 47 -16.69 6.02 -16.15
CA PHE A 47 -17.20 7.33 -16.55
C PHE A 47 -17.29 7.54 -18.08
N GLY A 48 -17.11 6.47 -18.87
CA GLY A 48 -17.22 6.53 -20.34
C GLY A 48 -15.98 7.06 -21.05
N TYR A 49 -14.89 7.33 -20.33
CA TYR A 49 -13.60 7.66 -20.93
C TYR A 49 -12.86 6.37 -21.28
N HIS A 50 -12.47 6.20 -22.55
CA HIS A 50 -11.72 5.03 -23.01
C HIS A 50 -12.37 3.70 -22.59
N SER A 51 -13.52 3.36 -23.18
CA SER A 51 -14.42 2.26 -22.78
C SER A 51 -13.82 0.85 -22.70
N GLY A 52 -12.59 0.65 -23.17
CA GLY A 52 -11.83 -0.60 -23.06
C GLY A 52 -10.71 -0.60 -22.02
N SER A 53 -10.45 0.54 -21.35
CA SER A 53 -9.32 0.68 -20.43
C SER A 53 -9.41 -0.21 -19.19
N TRP A 54 -10.61 -0.63 -18.78
CA TRP A 54 -10.81 -1.62 -17.72
C TRP A 54 -10.18 -2.99 -18.02
N LEU A 55 -10.06 -3.37 -19.30
CA LEU A 55 -9.43 -4.64 -19.72
C LEU A 55 -7.95 -4.69 -19.34
N VAL A 56 -7.32 -3.53 -19.21
CA VAL A 56 -5.92 -3.40 -18.76
C VAL A 56 -5.88 -3.01 -17.28
N GLY A 57 -6.75 -2.09 -16.86
CA GLY A 57 -6.79 -1.58 -15.50
C GLY A 57 -7.08 -2.66 -14.45
N LEU A 58 -8.03 -3.55 -14.72
CA LEU A 58 -8.41 -4.60 -13.78
C LEU A 58 -7.26 -5.63 -13.59
N PRO A 59 -6.63 -6.18 -14.65
CA PRO A 59 -5.44 -7.01 -14.48
C PRO A 59 -4.31 -6.31 -13.74
N VAL A 60 -4.01 -5.04 -14.05
CA VAL A 60 -2.94 -4.30 -13.37
C VAL A 60 -3.23 -4.14 -11.88
N LEU A 61 -4.48 -3.81 -11.52
CA LEU A 61 -4.92 -3.69 -10.13
C LEU A 61 -4.77 -5.04 -9.40
N LEU A 62 -5.24 -6.13 -10.01
CA LEU A 62 -5.17 -7.48 -9.44
C LEU A 62 -3.72 -7.96 -9.26
N LEU A 63 -2.88 -7.79 -10.28
CA LEU A 63 -1.47 -8.17 -10.22
C LEU A 63 -0.72 -7.37 -9.17
N SER A 64 -1.02 -6.07 -9.04
CA SER A 64 -0.43 -5.21 -7.99
C SER A 64 -0.80 -5.68 -6.60
N PHE A 65 -2.07 -6.05 -6.38
CA PHE A 65 -2.55 -6.61 -5.12
C PHE A 65 -1.89 -7.96 -4.80
N LEU A 66 -1.82 -8.86 -5.79
CA LEU A 66 -1.21 -10.19 -5.62
C LEU A 66 0.29 -10.09 -5.33
N ALA A 67 1.00 -9.19 -6.00
CA ALA A 67 2.42 -8.96 -5.76
C ALA A 67 2.68 -8.53 -4.32
N GLN A 68 1.88 -7.60 -3.78
CA GLN A 68 1.97 -7.20 -2.36
C GLN A 68 1.68 -8.38 -1.44
N GLY A 69 0.66 -9.19 -1.74
CA GLY A 69 0.37 -10.43 -1.02
C GLY A 69 1.56 -11.42 -0.98
N ILE A 70 2.34 -11.51 -2.06
CA ILE A 70 3.59 -12.30 -2.09
C ILE A 70 4.67 -11.65 -1.23
N GLY A 71 4.80 -10.33 -1.28
CA GLY A 71 5.71 -9.55 -0.43
C GLY A 71 5.46 -9.79 1.06
N HIS A 72 4.21 -9.71 1.51
CA HIS A 72 3.87 -9.93 2.92
C HIS A 72 4.21 -11.33 3.44
N LYS A 73 4.27 -12.36 2.57
CA LYS A 73 4.70 -13.72 2.99
C LYS A 73 6.16 -13.77 3.44
N ARG A 74 6.92 -12.70 3.21
CA ARG A 74 8.34 -12.57 3.59
C ARG A 74 8.51 -11.91 4.95
N GLU A 75 7.45 -11.32 5.49
CA GLU A 75 7.48 -10.69 6.81
C GLU A 75 7.55 -11.77 7.89
N GLN A 76 8.30 -11.47 8.96
CA GLN A 76 8.43 -12.39 10.10
C GLN A 76 7.12 -12.48 10.87
N GLU A 77 6.46 -11.33 11.05
CA GLU A 77 5.20 -11.21 11.77
C GLU A 77 4.04 -11.19 10.78
N ALA A 78 3.08 -12.09 10.99
CA ALA A 78 1.88 -12.12 10.18
C ALA A 78 1.01 -10.89 10.45
N SER A 79 0.39 -10.34 9.40
CA SER A 79 -0.58 -9.25 9.54
C SER A 79 -1.76 -9.67 10.39
N VAL A 80 -2.31 -8.73 11.17
CA VAL A 80 -3.53 -8.95 11.95
C VAL A 80 -4.66 -9.48 11.05
N PRO A 81 -5.35 -10.59 11.42
CA PRO A 81 -6.45 -11.13 10.63
C PRO A 81 -7.54 -10.11 10.33
N PHE A 82 -8.28 -10.31 9.25
CA PHE A 82 -9.39 -9.42 8.90
C PHE A 82 -10.65 -9.74 9.69
N ASP A 83 -11.36 -8.71 10.14
CA ASP A 83 -12.62 -8.85 10.89
C ASP A 83 -13.86 -9.02 9.96
N GLY A 84 -13.64 -9.08 8.64
CA GLY A 84 -14.65 -9.31 7.61
C GLY A 84 -14.40 -8.53 6.32
N ALA A 85 -15.29 -8.66 5.34
CA ALA A 85 -15.11 -8.09 4.00
C ALA A 85 -14.90 -6.55 3.99
N LEU A 86 -15.63 -5.80 4.80
CA LEU A 86 -15.41 -4.34 4.90
C LEU A 86 -14.06 -3.99 5.53
N ASP A 87 -13.58 -4.78 6.51
CA ASP A 87 -12.25 -4.58 7.09
C ASP A 87 -11.15 -4.85 6.05
N VAL A 88 -11.31 -5.90 5.23
CA VAL A 88 -10.42 -6.18 4.08
C VAL A 88 -10.35 -4.98 3.15
N VAL A 89 -11.49 -4.53 2.64
CA VAL A 89 -11.55 -3.45 1.63
C VAL A 89 -10.98 -2.16 2.20
N THR A 90 -11.39 -1.77 3.41
CA THR A 90 -10.95 -0.51 4.01
C THR A 90 -9.46 -0.51 4.35
N ARG A 91 -8.91 -1.62 4.86
CA ARG A 91 -7.46 -1.73 5.14
C ARG A 91 -6.62 -1.70 3.87
N ILE A 92 -7.05 -2.40 2.81
CA ILE A 92 -6.35 -2.36 1.51
C ILE A 92 -6.36 -0.94 0.97
N LEU A 93 -7.53 -0.28 0.88
CA LEU A 93 -7.61 1.07 0.34
C LEU A 93 -6.81 2.07 1.19
N ALA A 94 -6.91 1.99 2.53
CA ALA A 94 -6.13 2.82 3.43
C ALA A 94 -4.62 2.61 3.21
N GLU A 95 -4.18 1.37 3.02
CA GLU A 95 -2.80 1.04 2.75
C GLU A 95 -2.30 1.65 1.44
N GLN A 96 -3.02 1.41 0.35
CA GLN A 96 -2.63 1.86 -0.99
C GLN A 96 -2.59 3.38 -1.10
N PHE A 97 -3.54 4.10 -0.51
CA PHE A 97 -3.72 5.53 -0.75
C PHE A 97 -3.21 6.43 0.38
N VAL A 98 -3.05 5.91 1.60
CA VAL A 98 -2.71 6.74 2.77
C VAL A 98 -1.51 6.19 3.51
N THR A 99 -1.58 4.96 4.02
CA THR A 99 -0.62 4.45 4.99
C THR A 99 0.75 4.20 4.38
N PHE A 100 0.83 3.47 3.26
CA PHE A 100 2.13 3.21 2.63
C PHE A 100 2.80 4.49 2.08
N PRO A 101 2.12 5.38 1.33
CA PRO A 101 2.74 6.62 0.86
C PRO A 101 3.25 7.49 2.00
N ARG A 102 2.45 7.64 3.07
CA ARG A 102 2.86 8.37 4.27
C ARG A 102 4.06 7.73 4.95
N PHE A 103 4.07 6.40 5.07
CA PHE A 103 5.18 5.66 5.67
C PHE A 103 6.48 5.85 4.87
N LEU A 104 6.41 5.72 3.55
CA LEU A 104 7.56 5.91 2.67
C LEU A 104 8.14 7.33 2.80
N LEU A 105 7.29 8.36 2.80
CA LEU A 105 7.72 9.75 2.98
C LEU A 105 8.39 9.96 4.34
N ALA A 106 7.80 9.44 5.42
CA ALA A 106 8.40 9.54 6.76
C ALA A 106 9.77 8.84 6.82
N ARG A 107 9.92 7.69 6.16
CA ARG A 107 11.19 6.94 6.09
C ARG A 107 12.27 7.72 5.34
N LEU A 108 11.93 8.34 4.21
CA LEU A 108 12.84 9.17 3.42
C LEU A 108 13.30 10.40 4.21
N GLN A 109 12.39 11.04 4.95
CA GLN A 109 12.73 12.17 5.83
C GLN A 109 13.69 11.76 6.95
N GLN A 110 13.46 10.60 7.56
CA GLN A 110 14.34 10.06 8.60
C GLN A 110 15.73 9.75 8.06
N GLN A 111 15.83 9.15 6.87
CA GLN A 111 17.12 8.86 6.22
C GLN A 111 17.90 10.14 5.92
N ARG A 112 17.24 11.13 5.31
CA ARG A 112 17.86 12.43 5.02
C ARG A 112 18.42 13.11 6.28
N SER A 113 17.67 13.06 7.38
CA SER A 113 18.11 13.67 8.64
C SER A 113 19.36 12.97 9.23
N ALA A 114 19.49 11.66 9.01
CA ALA A 114 20.67 10.89 9.44
C ALA A 114 21.90 11.22 8.58
N ASP A 115 21.72 11.38 7.26
CA ASP A 115 22.79 11.74 6.33
C ASP A 115 23.33 13.16 6.60
N GLU A 116 22.45 14.10 6.92
CA GLU A 116 22.80 15.48 7.30
C GLU A 116 23.63 15.51 8.61
N HIS A 117 23.30 14.68 9.60
CA HIS A 117 24.10 14.55 10.84
C HIS A 117 25.47 13.93 10.57
N SER A 118 25.55 12.85 9.77
CA SER A 118 26.82 12.18 9.47
C SER A 118 27.80 13.01 8.62
N SER A 119 27.32 14.05 7.93
CA SER A 119 28.15 14.93 7.09
C SER A 119 28.76 16.11 7.87
N GLN A 120 28.33 16.32 9.12
CA GLN A 120 28.82 17.40 9.99
C GLN A 120 29.90 16.94 10.98
N ASP A 121 30.13 15.63 11.10
CA ASP A 121 31.17 14.98 11.89
C ASP A 121 32.40 14.62 11.03
#